data_AF-A0A9D1Q3Z9-F1
#
_entry.id   AF-A0A9D1Q3Z9-F1
#
_cell.length_a   1.000
_cell.length_b   1.000
_cell.length_c   1.000
_cell.angle_alpha   90.00
_cell.angle_beta   90.00
_cell.angle_gamma   90.00
#
_symmetry.space_group_name_H-M   'P 1'
#
loop_
_entity.id
_entity.type
_entity.pdbx_description
1 polymer ?
#
loop_
_entity_poly.entity_id
_entity_poly.type
_entity_poly.pdbx_seq_one_letter_code
_entity_poly.pdbx_strand_id
1 'polypeptide(L)'
;MPNIKSAKKRVLIEKRNNARNRSEMTAVKTAIKKINNAIDTDRIDEAEKMLPEVMSVIDSAVTKGIIHKNNAANKKSAIAKRIADIKSGKLVVEIKKDNKTLAAEKAKAAKEAREAAKAAFAQKQAEAAALAAQAKKEAEEKEKAEKKTRKKSKKEEA
;
A
#
# COMPACT_ATOMS: atom_id res chain seq x y z
N MET A 1 38.58 14.25 -4.41
CA MET A 1 39.39 13.26 -3.65
C MET A 1 40.34 14.04 -2.75
N PRO A 2 40.43 13.74 -1.43
CA PRO A 2 41.28 14.52 -0.54
C PRO A 2 42.74 14.14 -0.76
N ASN A 3 43.60 15.12 -1.02
CA ASN A 3 45.03 14.86 -1.28
C ASN A 3 45.84 14.78 0.03
N ILE A 4 45.40 15.49 1.07
CA ILE A 4 46.07 15.57 2.37
C ILE A 4 45.58 14.43 3.29
N LYS A 5 46.50 13.79 4.03
CA LYS A 5 46.20 12.67 4.96
C LYS A 5 45.11 13.02 5.99
N SER A 6 45.17 14.22 6.58
CA SER A 6 44.16 14.71 7.54
C SER A 6 42.77 14.85 6.91
N ALA A 7 42.70 15.32 5.66
CA ALA A 7 41.45 15.45 4.92
C ALA A 7 40.84 14.09 4.56
N LYS A 8 41.66 13.10 4.16
CA LYS A 8 41.19 11.71 3.95
C LYS A 8 40.54 11.15 5.21
N LYS A 9 41.15 11.37 6.39
CA LYS A 9 40.59 10.97 7.69
C LYS A 9 39.27 11.67 8.00
N ARG A 10 39.16 12.97 7.73
CA ARG A 10 37.92 13.75 7.95
C ARG A 10 36.74 13.19 7.14
N VAL A 11 36.96 12.88 5.85
CA VAL A 11 35.92 12.28 4.99
C VAL A 11 35.40 10.95 5.53
N LEU A 12 36.28 10.09 6.06
CA LEU A 12 35.87 8.82 6.67
C LEU A 12 35.03 9.03 7.94
N ILE A 13 35.43 9.97 8.80
CA ILE A 13 34.70 10.31 10.03
C ILE A 13 33.33 10.91 9.70
N GLU A 14 33.29 11.83 8.74
CA GLU A 14 32.05 12.48 8.28
C GLU A 14 31.08 11.46 7.70
N LYS A 15 31.54 10.52 6.86
CA LYS A 15 30.69 9.46 6.31
C LYS A 15 30.05 8.61 7.42
N ARG A 16 30.84 8.22 8.42
CA ARG A 16 30.35 7.45 9.59
C ARG A 16 29.33 8.25 10.40
N ASN A 17 29.65 9.50 10.72
CA ASN A 17 28.77 10.35 11.53
C ASN A 17 27.48 10.70 10.77
N ASN A 18 27.55 10.95 9.48
CA ASN A 18 26.39 11.21 8.63
C ASN A 18 25.44 10.01 8.61
N ALA A 19 25.95 8.78 8.42
CA ALA A 19 25.12 7.58 8.44
C ALA A 19 24.34 7.43 9.76
N ARG A 20 25.01 7.63 10.91
CA ARG A 20 24.38 7.62 12.23
C ARG A 20 23.35 8.73 12.39
N ASN A 21 23.70 9.96 12.04
CA ASN A 21 22.79 11.11 12.16
C ASN A 21 21.56 10.93 11.27
N ARG A 22 21.73 10.34 10.08
CA ARG A 22 20.65 10.07 9.14
C ARG A 22 19.64 9.07 9.69
N SER A 23 20.08 7.95 10.29
CA SER A 23 19.14 6.96 10.85
C SER A 23 18.32 7.55 11.99
N GLU A 24 18.97 8.24 12.93
CA GLU A 24 18.34 8.83 14.10
C GLU A 24 17.40 9.99 13.72
N MET A 25 17.83 10.87 12.82
CA MET A 25 16.98 11.95 12.30
C MET A 25 15.77 11.38 11.55
N THR A 26 15.92 10.25 10.85
CA THR A 26 14.80 9.56 10.19
C THR A 26 13.84 8.97 11.22
N ALA A 27 14.33 8.37 12.31
CA ALA A 27 13.50 7.87 13.39
C ALA A 27 12.65 8.99 14.02
N VAL A 28 13.27 10.13 14.35
CA VAL A 28 12.56 11.31 14.88
C VAL A 28 11.50 11.80 13.89
N LYS A 29 11.84 11.94 12.61
CA LYS A 29 10.89 12.39 11.58
C LYS A 29 9.72 11.41 11.43
N THR A 30 9.99 10.11 11.49
CA THR A 30 8.96 9.07 11.40
C THR A 30 8.03 9.08 12.62
N ALA A 31 8.58 9.24 13.82
CA ALA A 31 7.80 9.36 15.05
C ALA A 31 6.82 10.54 15.00
N ILE A 32 7.30 11.71 14.56
CA ILE A 32 6.48 12.92 14.39
C ILE A 32 5.39 12.71 13.34
N LYS A 33 5.72 12.08 12.20
CA LYS A 33 4.75 11.76 11.15
C LYS A 33 3.64 10.83 11.64
N LYS A 34 3.95 9.84 12.49
CA LYS A 34 2.95 8.92 13.04
C LYS A 34 1.90 9.66 13.87
N ILE A 35 2.31 10.56 14.76
CA ILE A 35 1.37 11.37 15.56
C ILE A 35 0.56 12.32 14.67
N ASN A 36 1.21 13.02 13.73
CA ASN A 36 0.48 13.92 12.84
C ASN A 36 -0.57 13.17 12.00
N ASN A 37 -0.24 11.96 11.53
CA ASN A 37 -1.22 11.11 10.86
C ASN A 37 -2.36 10.72 11.80
N ALA A 38 -2.09 10.32 13.05
CA ALA A 38 -3.15 9.98 13.99
C ALA A 38 -4.11 11.17 14.21
N ILE A 39 -3.55 12.37 14.35
CA ILE A 39 -4.29 13.64 14.46
C ILE A 39 -5.14 13.91 13.21
N ASP A 40 -4.57 13.79 12.01
CA ASP A 40 -5.29 14.05 10.74
C ASP A 40 -6.44 13.05 10.48
N THR A 41 -6.44 11.93 11.21
CA THR A 41 -7.42 10.83 11.11
C THR A 41 -8.41 10.81 12.29
N ASP A 42 -8.46 11.88 13.07
CA ASP A 42 -9.30 12.06 14.28
C ASP A 42 -9.11 10.99 15.37
N ARG A 43 -7.96 10.29 15.39
CA ARG A 43 -7.61 9.33 16.44
C ARG A 43 -6.84 10.00 17.58
N ILE A 44 -7.51 10.90 18.29
CA ILE A 44 -6.88 11.73 19.33
C ILE A 44 -6.39 10.90 20.52
N ASP A 45 -7.16 9.90 20.97
CA ASP A 45 -6.76 9.03 22.08
C ASP A 45 -5.51 8.20 21.77
N GLU A 46 -5.34 7.78 20.52
CA GLU A 46 -4.14 7.07 20.07
C GLU A 46 -2.94 8.02 20.00
N ALA A 47 -3.15 9.27 19.58
CA ALA A 47 -2.11 10.30 19.55
C ALA A 47 -1.62 10.64 20.97
N GLU A 48 -2.51 10.71 21.97
CA GLU A 48 -2.15 10.92 23.37
C GLU A 48 -1.29 9.77 23.92
N LYS A 49 -1.64 8.51 23.60
CA LYS A 49 -0.87 7.32 24.02
C LYS A 49 0.53 7.27 23.40
N MET A 50 0.68 7.70 22.15
CA MET A 50 1.97 7.74 21.45
C MET A 50 2.88 8.90 21.87
N LEU A 51 2.32 9.93 22.50
CA LEU A 51 3.04 11.14 22.90
C LEU A 51 4.32 10.88 23.74
N PRO A 52 4.29 10.09 24.84
CA PRO A 52 5.48 9.83 25.65
C PRO A 52 6.61 9.13 24.87
N GLU A 53 6.25 8.19 23.98
CA GLU A 53 7.24 7.50 23.14
C GLU A 53 7.93 8.48 22.19
N VAL A 54 7.16 9.37 21.55
CA VAL A 54 7.71 10.36 20.63
C VAL A 54 8.58 11.38 21.37
N MET A 55 8.20 11.81 22.57
CA MET A 55 9.02 12.68 23.41
C MET A 55 10.37 12.01 23.77
N SER A 56 10.34 10.74 24.16
CA SER A 56 11.55 9.95 24.45
C SER A 56 12.48 9.86 23.24
N VAL A 57 11.93 9.59 22.04
CA VAL A 57 12.72 9.55 20.80
C VAL A 57 13.39 10.91 20.50
N ILE A 58 12.66 12.02 20.68
CA ILE A 58 13.20 13.37 20.48
C ILE A 58 14.33 13.66 21.46
N ASP A 59 14.15 13.33 22.74
CA ASP A 59 15.13 13.61 23.79
C ASP A 59 16.38 12.71 23.66
N SER A 60 16.21 11.47 23.18
CA SER A 60 17.33 10.60 22.82
C SER A 60 18.20 11.19 21.70
N ALA A 61 17.61 11.95 20.76
CA ALA A 61 18.37 12.61 19.71
C ALA A 61 19.15 13.84 20.23
N VAL A 62 18.70 14.45 21.33
CA VAL A 62 19.43 15.53 22.01
C VAL A 62 20.63 14.98 22.76
N THR A 63 20.46 13.90 23.52
CA THR A 63 21.57 13.27 24.25
C THR A 63 22.66 12.75 23.32
N LYS A 64 22.30 12.27 22.13
CA LYS A 64 23.23 11.88 21.06
C LYS A 64 23.87 13.07 20.33
N GLY A 65 23.49 14.32 20.64
CA GLY A 65 24.04 15.54 20.04
C GLY A 65 23.59 15.80 18.59
N ILE A 66 22.52 15.15 18.14
CA ILE A 66 22.05 15.20 16.75
C ILE A 66 21.11 16.39 16.53
N ILE A 67 20.29 16.72 17.54
CA ILE A 67 19.34 17.84 17.52
C ILE A 67 19.65 18.75 18.71
N HIS A 68 19.65 20.06 18.47
CA HIS A 68 19.84 21.05 19.54
C HIS A 68 18.63 21.07 20.49
N LYS A 69 18.87 21.34 21.78
CA LYS A 69 17.83 21.39 22.83
C LYS A 69 16.63 22.27 22.46
N ASN A 70 16.86 23.43 21.83
CA ASN A 70 15.78 24.33 21.41
C ASN A 70 14.93 23.76 20.27
N ASN A 71 15.55 23.04 19.33
CA ASN A 71 14.82 22.40 18.23
C ASN A 71 13.96 21.24 18.76
N ALA A 72 14.50 20.46 19.69
CA ALA A 72 13.74 19.45 20.41
C ALA A 72 12.57 20.05 21.21
N ALA A 73 12.80 21.14 21.97
CA ALA A 73 11.76 21.85 22.71
C ALA A 73 10.65 22.39 21.80
N ASN A 74 11.02 23.01 20.67
CA ASN A 74 10.06 23.51 19.68
C ASN A 74 9.18 22.38 19.12
N LYS A 75 9.78 21.23 18.78
CA LYS A 75 9.02 20.06 18.30
C LYS A 75 8.09 19.49 19.36
N LYS A 76 8.56 19.31 20.60
CA LYS A 76 7.72 18.84 21.71
C LYS A 76 6.56 19.79 21.98
N SER A 77 6.83 21.10 22.02
CA SER A 77 5.81 22.13 22.21
C SER A 77 4.77 22.13 21.09
N ALA A 78 5.19 22.04 19.82
CA ALA A 78 4.27 22.05 18.69
C ALA A 78 3.29 20.86 18.72
N ILE A 79 3.78 19.65 19.03
CA ILE A 79 2.93 18.45 19.10
C ILE A 79 1.95 18.54 20.27
N ALA A 80 2.45 18.89 21.46
CA ALA A 80 1.61 18.99 22.66
C ALA A 80 0.52 20.06 22.51
N LYS A 81 0.88 21.24 21.97
CA LYS A 81 -0.08 22.32 21.68
C LYS A 81 -1.15 21.85 20.71
N ARG A 82 -0.77 21.19 19.61
CA ARG A 82 -1.74 20.74 18.61
C ARG A 82 -2.77 19.76 19.19
N ILE A 83 -2.36 18.81 20.03
CA ILE A 83 -3.29 17.89 20.71
C ILE A 83 -4.21 18.65 21.67
N ALA A 84 -3.65 19.57 22.47
CA ALA A 84 -4.43 20.37 23.42
C ALA A 84 -5.42 21.33 22.74
N ASP A 85 -5.03 21.95 21.63
CA ASP A 85 -5.87 22.87 20.86
C ASP A 85 -7.04 22.13 20.19
N ILE A 86 -6.82 20.90 19.70
CA ILE A 86 -7.89 20.05 19.17
C ILE A 86 -8.86 19.64 20.29
N LYS A 87 -8.33 19.20 21.43
CA LYS A 87 -9.14 18.80 22.60
C LYS A 87 -9.98 19.95 23.16
N SER A 88 -9.45 21.17 23.12
CA SER A 88 -10.15 22.39 23.55
C SER A 88 -11.05 22.99 22.47
N GLY A 89 -11.17 22.36 21.30
CA GLY A 89 -12.05 22.80 20.21
C GLY A 89 -11.57 24.08 19.50
N LYS A 90 -10.34 24.55 19.76
CA LYS A 90 -9.76 25.71 19.07
C LYS A 90 -9.37 25.41 17.62
N LEU A 91 -9.05 24.15 17.33
CA LEU A 91 -8.65 23.68 16.00
C LEU A 91 -9.61 22.58 15.53
N VAL A 92 -10.32 22.85 14.43
CA VAL A 92 -11.11 21.85 13.70
C VAL A 92 -10.20 21.21 12.65
N VAL A 93 -10.01 19.90 12.70
CA VAL A 93 -9.17 19.17 11.74
C VAL A 93 -10.04 18.75 10.55
N GLU A 94 -9.59 19.06 9.33
CA GLU A 94 -10.17 18.49 8.12
C GLU A 94 -9.78 17.02 8.02
N ILE A 95 -10.76 16.12 8.10
CA ILE A 95 -10.56 14.67 8.00
C ILE A 95 -9.96 14.35 6.63
N LYS A 96 -8.67 14.06 6.60
CA LYS A 96 -8.04 13.46 5.43
C LYS A 96 -8.18 11.96 5.57
N LYS A 97 -8.95 11.33 4.67
CA LYS A 97 -9.01 9.85 4.55
C LYS A 97 -7.61 9.28 4.71
N ASP A 98 -7.39 8.44 5.72
CA ASP A 98 -6.09 7.89 6.03
C ASP A 98 -5.43 7.29 4.79
N ASN A 99 -4.12 7.49 4.60
CA ASN A 99 -3.37 6.76 3.56
C ASN A 99 -3.53 5.23 3.68
N LYS A 100 -3.85 4.72 4.87
CA LYS A 100 -4.14 3.30 5.14
C LYS A 100 -5.52 2.87 4.60
N THR A 101 -6.55 3.72 4.69
CA THR A 101 -7.88 3.41 4.16
C THR A 101 -7.91 3.52 2.64
N LEU A 102 -7.18 4.48 2.06
CA LEU A 102 -6.97 4.58 0.61
C LEU A 102 -6.21 3.37 0.04
N ALA A 103 -5.20 2.87 0.75
CA ALA A 103 -4.46 1.65 0.35
C ALA A 103 -5.33 0.39 0.48
N ALA A 104 -6.18 0.30 1.50
CA ALA A 104 -7.12 -0.80 1.68
C ALA A 104 -8.25 -0.78 0.64
N GLU A 105 -8.79 0.40 0.30
CA GLU A 105 -9.76 0.59 -0.79
C GLU A 105 -9.13 0.21 -2.13
N LYS A 106 -7.89 0.65 -2.43
CA LYS A 106 -7.17 0.24 -3.65
C LYS A 106 -6.86 -1.26 -3.70
N ALA A 107 -6.52 -1.88 -2.58
CA ALA A 107 -6.28 -3.32 -2.52
C ALA A 107 -7.57 -4.14 -2.69
N LYS A 108 -8.69 -3.67 -2.13
CA LYS A 108 -10.02 -4.26 -2.36
C LYS A 108 -10.45 -4.09 -3.81
N ALA A 109 -10.30 -2.90 -4.39
CA ALA A 109 -10.58 -2.64 -5.80
C ALA A 109 -9.70 -3.47 -6.75
N ALA A 110 -8.42 -3.69 -6.42
CA ALA A 110 -7.53 -4.55 -7.19
C ALA A 110 -7.89 -6.05 -7.05
N LYS A 111 -8.44 -6.46 -5.90
CA LYS A 111 -8.90 -7.84 -5.66
C LYS A 111 -10.22 -8.10 -6.39
N GLU A 112 -11.17 -7.18 -6.33
CA GLU A 112 -12.42 -7.22 -7.10
C GLU A 112 -12.15 -7.17 -8.61
N ALA A 113 -11.20 -6.36 -9.09
CA ALA A 113 -10.82 -6.34 -10.50
C ALA A 113 -10.18 -7.67 -10.96
N ARG A 114 -9.40 -8.33 -10.09
CA ARG A 114 -8.82 -9.66 -10.38
C ARG A 114 -9.88 -10.77 -10.36
N GLU A 115 -10.86 -10.66 -9.47
CA GLU A 115 -11.95 -11.62 -9.36
C GLU A 115 -12.94 -11.47 -10.53
N ALA A 116 -13.25 -10.24 -10.93
CA ALA A 116 -14.01 -9.92 -12.14
C ALA A 116 -13.30 -10.39 -13.42
N ALA A 117 -11.96 -10.24 -13.51
CA ALA A 117 -11.18 -10.77 -14.63
C ALA A 117 -11.20 -12.30 -14.70
N LYS A 118 -11.17 -12.99 -13.54
CA LYS A 118 -11.34 -14.44 -13.46
C LYS A 118 -12.75 -14.89 -13.85
N ALA A 119 -13.78 -14.18 -13.40
CA ALA A 119 -15.17 -14.46 -13.74
C ALA A 119 -15.44 -14.25 -15.24
N ALA A 120 -14.90 -13.19 -15.84
CA ALA A 120 -15.00 -12.93 -17.27
C ALA A 120 -14.27 -14.00 -18.10
N PHE A 121 -13.11 -14.49 -17.65
CA PHE A 121 -12.40 -15.59 -18.31
C PHE A 121 -13.15 -16.92 -18.19
N ALA A 122 -13.77 -17.20 -17.04
CA ALA A 122 -14.61 -18.39 -16.85
C ALA A 122 -15.89 -18.36 -17.70
N GLN A 123 -16.53 -17.19 -17.85
CA GLN A 123 -17.68 -17.01 -18.75
C GLN A 123 -17.27 -17.23 -20.21
N LYS A 124 -16.10 -16.70 -20.62
CA LYS A 124 -15.57 -16.89 -21.97
C LYS A 124 -15.19 -18.35 -22.26
N GLN A 125 -14.70 -19.09 -21.26
CA GLN A 125 -14.47 -20.53 -21.37
C GLN A 125 -15.77 -21.35 -21.39
N ALA A 126 -16.79 -20.93 -20.63
CA ALA A 126 -18.10 -21.58 -20.62
C ALA A 126 -18.85 -21.35 -21.95
N GLU A 127 -18.76 -20.16 -22.53
CA GLU A 127 -19.29 -19.86 -23.87
C GLU A 127 -18.53 -20.61 -24.96
N ALA A 128 -17.20 -20.69 -24.89
CA ALA A 128 -16.41 -21.50 -25.81
C ALA A 128 -16.73 -23.00 -25.68
N ALA A 129 -16.99 -23.50 -24.47
CA ALA A 129 -17.42 -24.87 -24.24
C ALA A 129 -18.86 -25.13 -24.72
N ALA A 130 -19.76 -24.14 -24.61
CA ALA A 130 -21.12 -24.21 -25.13
C ALA A 130 -21.14 -24.21 -26.66
N LEU A 131 -20.32 -23.37 -27.31
CA LEU A 131 -20.13 -23.37 -28.77
C LEU A 131 -19.48 -24.67 -29.26
N ALA A 132 -18.51 -25.23 -28.53
CA ALA A 132 -17.93 -26.54 -28.85
C ALA A 132 -18.93 -27.70 -28.64
N ALA A 133 -19.84 -27.59 -27.68
CA ALA A 133 -20.91 -28.57 -27.46
C ALA A 133 -22.02 -28.48 -28.51
N GLN A 134 -22.37 -27.27 -28.97
CA GLN A 134 -23.28 -27.06 -30.10
C GLN A 134 -22.67 -27.57 -31.41
N ALA A 135 -21.38 -27.30 -31.67
CA ALA A 135 -20.68 -27.83 -32.83
C ALA A 135 -20.57 -29.37 -32.83
N LYS A 136 -20.42 -30.00 -31.66
CA LYS A 136 -20.45 -31.47 -31.54
C LYS A 136 -21.84 -32.06 -31.76
N LYS A 137 -22.89 -31.39 -31.28
CA LYS A 137 -24.29 -31.80 -31.53
C LYS A 137 -24.66 -31.66 -33.01
N GLU A 138 -24.27 -30.57 -33.65
CA GLU A 138 -24.46 -30.37 -35.10
C GLU A 138 -23.63 -31.36 -35.94
N ALA A 139 -22.44 -31.74 -35.49
CA ALA A 139 -21.64 -32.78 -36.13
C ALA A 139 -22.26 -34.18 -35.99
N GLU A 140 -22.81 -34.52 -34.82
CA GLU A 140 -23.57 -35.77 -34.61
C GLU A 140 -24.87 -35.81 -35.43
N GLU A 141 -25.55 -34.67 -35.60
CA GLU A 141 -26.76 -34.58 -36.42
C GLU A 141 -26.45 -34.72 -37.92
N LYS A 142 -25.33 -34.14 -38.37
CA LYS A 142 -24.82 -34.31 -39.74
C LYS A 142 -24.36 -35.74 -40.00
N GLU A 143 -23.69 -36.40 -39.04
CA GLU A 143 -23.28 -37.80 -39.16
C GLU A 143 -24.49 -38.77 -39.18
N LYS A 144 -25.54 -38.46 -38.39
CA LYS A 144 -26.81 -39.19 -38.43
C LYS A 144 -27.57 -38.97 -39.74
N ALA A 145 -27.49 -37.78 -40.34
CA ALA A 145 -28.07 -37.48 -41.65
C ALA A 145 -27.33 -38.19 -42.79
N GLU A 146 -26.00 -38.25 -42.76
CA GLU A 146 -25.16 -38.98 -43.72
C GLU A 146 -25.35 -40.51 -43.66
N LYS A 147 -25.52 -41.06 -42.46
CA LYS A 147 -25.89 -42.47 -42.28
C LYS A 147 -27.30 -42.76 -42.82
N LYS A 148 -28.22 -41.79 -42.76
CA LYS A 148 -29.59 -41.91 -43.29
C LYS A 148 -29.61 -41.87 -44.82
N THR A 149 -28.80 -41.02 -45.46
CA THR A 149 -28.67 -40.96 -46.92
C THR A 149 -27.96 -42.20 -47.48
N ARG A 150 -26.89 -42.68 -46.83
CA ARG A 150 -26.24 -43.97 -47.18
C ARG A 150 -27.14 -45.20 -47.02
N LYS A 151 -28.08 -45.18 -46.08
CA LYS A 151 -29.07 -46.27 -45.90
C LYS A 151 -30.20 -46.20 -46.93
N LYS A 152 -30.47 -45.01 -47.47
CA LYS A 152 -31.46 -44.77 -48.53
C LYS A 152 -30.91 -45.18 -49.91
N SER A 153 -29.65 -44.85 -50.21
CA SER A 153 -28.98 -45.28 -51.45
C SER A 153 -28.81 -46.80 -51.54
N LYS A 154 -28.50 -47.48 -50.41
CA LYS A 154 -28.48 -48.96 -50.36
C LYS A 154 -29.85 -49.64 -50.52
N LYS A 155 -30.95 -48.90 -50.46
CA LYS A 155 -32.32 -49.42 -50.64
C LYS A 155 -32.85 -49.18 -52.06
N GLU A 156 -32.16 -48.38 -52.88
CA GLU A 156 -32.48 -48.14 -54.29
C GLU A 156 -31.72 -49.08 -55.25
N GLU A 157 -30.71 -49.81 -54.76
CA GLU A 157 -29.92 -50.80 -55.54
C GLU A 157 -30.28 -52.28 -55.22
N ALA A 158 -31.44 -52.56 -54.61
CA ALA A 158 -31.94 -53.92 -54.34
C ALA A 158 -33.38 -54.12 -54.80
#